data_AF-T0YVM4-F1
#
_entry.id   AF-T0YVM4-F1
#
_cell.length_a   1.000
_cell.length_b   1.000
_cell.length_c   1.000
_cell.angle_alpha   90.00
_cell.angle_beta   90.00
_cell.angle_gamma   90.00
#
_symmetry.space_group_name_H-M   'P 1'
#
loop_
_entity.id
_entity.type
_entity.pdbx_description
1 polymer ?
#
loop_
_entity_poly.entity_id
_entity_poly.type
_entity_poly.pdbx_seq_one_letter_code
_entity_poly.pdbx_strand_id
1 'polypeptide(L)'
;EQVYGGTLGNFALIASRFELDFDPYAAVSSETHSDYLKLLASRGLNLDHVKVFPNSRGPFCYIASDRNNQLAFINQGPNIEWKPSLESSLFDGYRILHFTTGPRHEYLKIARRSSADIVFDPSQEIYLYSEKELKEFISLSKIVMCNEQEYDLIKESVDFSDPPTIIKTMGSRGVQVLDNGGTVTIPARKVDNHYDTVGAG
;
A
#
# COMPACT_ATOMS: atom_id res chain seq x y z
N GLU A 1 12.75 0.66 -20.13
CA GLU A 1 11.46 -0.04 -20.29
C GLU A 1 10.49 0.52 -19.27
N GLN A 2 9.21 0.65 -19.60
CA GLN A 2 8.18 1.09 -18.66
C GLN A 2 7.47 -0.15 -18.12
N VAL A 3 7.44 -0.28 -16.79
CA VAL A 3 6.73 -1.35 -16.09
C VAL A 3 5.57 -0.73 -15.32
N TYR A 4 4.38 -1.32 -15.45
CA TYR A 4 3.23 -0.94 -14.67
C TYR A 4 3.29 -1.60 -13.29
N GLY A 5 3.10 -0.79 -12.24
CA GLY A 5 3.20 -1.27 -10.87
C GLY A 5 2.52 -0.32 -9.89
N GLY A 6 3.20 -0.04 -8.78
CA GLY A 6 2.63 0.64 -7.62
C GLY A 6 1.90 -0.35 -6.71
N THR A 7 1.82 -0.03 -5.42
CA THR A 7 1.17 -0.85 -4.39
C THR A 7 -0.25 -1.23 -4.79
N LEU A 8 -1.09 -0.25 -5.11
CA LEU A 8 -2.46 -0.47 -5.56
C LEU A 8 -2.52 -1.27 -6.87
N GLY A 9 -1.72 -0.89 -7.87
CA GLY A 9 -1.78 -1.52 -9.19
C GLY A 9 -1.40 -3.01 -9.15
N ASN A 10 -0.35 -3.35 -8.40
CA ASN A 10 0.06 -4.73 -8.18
C ASN A 10 -1.02 -5.54 -7.46
N PHE A 11 -1.56 -5.01 -6.36
CA PHE A 11 -2.65 -5.63 -5.62
C PHE A 11 -3.85 -5.88 -6.55
N ALA A 12 -4.28 -4.85 -7.27
CA ALA A 12 -5.50 -4.87 -8.06
C ALA A 12 -5.42 -5.87 -9.24
N LEU A 13 -4.25 -6.01 -9.87
CA LEU A 13 -4.00 -6.98 -10.94
C LEU A 13 -4.04 -8.44 -10.45
N ILE A 14 -3.66 -8.70 -9.20
CA ILE A 14 -3.72 -10.04 -8.60
C ILE A 14 -5.11 -10.31 -8.00
N ALA A 15 -5.64 -9.37 -7.23
CA ALA A 15 -6.95 -9.46 -6.59
C ALA A 15 -8.08 -9.67 -7.59
N SER A 16 -8.02 -9.03 -8.77
CA SER A 16 -8.99 -9.25 -9.86
C SER A 16 -9.01 -10.68 -10.38
N ARG A 17 -7.89 -11.43 -10.30
CA ARG A 17 -7.85 -12.87 -10.68
C ARG A 17 -8.54 -13.77 -9.68
N PHE A 18 -8.71 -13.30 -8.45
CA PHE A 18 -9.42 -13.99 -7.38
C PHE A 18 -10.87 -13.48 -7.23
N GLU A 19 -11.32 -12.60 -8.13
CA GLU A 19 -12.66 -12.00 -8.11
C GLU A 19 -12.99 -11.36 -6.74
N LEU A 20 -11.97 -10.77 -6.10
CA LEU A 20 -12.19 -10.02 -4.86
C LEU A 20 -12.98 -8.75 -5.17
N ASP A 21 -13.94 -8.46 -4.29
CA ASP A 21 -14.73 -7.23 -4.33
C ASP A 21 -13.95 -6.11 -3.62
N PHE A 22 -13.44 -5.16 -4.40
CA PHE A 22 -12.68 -4.02 -3.90
C PHE A 22 -12.76 -2.86 -4.90
N ASP A 23 -12.66 -1.64 -4.35
CA ASP A 23 -12.61 -0.42 -5.14
C ASP A 23 -11.22 0.24 -5.03
N PRO A 24 -10.53 0.47 -6.15
CA PRO A 24 -9.24 1.13 -6.16
C PRO A 24 -9.38 2.66 -6.03
N TYR A 25 -8.85 3.21 -4.94
CA TYR A 25 -8.75 4.67 -4.74
C TYR A 25 -7.32 5.14 -5.03
N ALA A 26 -7.17 6.03 -6.00
CA ALA A 26 -5.89 6.63 -6.34
C ALA A 26 -6.05 7.98 -7.03
N ALA A 27 -4.96 8.75 -7.09
CA ALA A 27 -4.85 9.92 -7.95
C ALA A 27 -3.72 9.74 -8.95
N VAL A 28 -4.03 9.94 -10.24
CA VAL A 28 -3.08 9.71 -11.34
C VAL A 28 -3.19 10.80 -12.40
N SER A 29 -2.14 10.95 -13.19
CA SER A 29 -2.10 11.86 -14.33
C SER A 29 -2.62 11.20 -15.60
N SER A 30 -3.45 11.91 -16.37
CA SER A 30 -3.83 11.46 -17.72
C SER A 30 -2.63 11.39 -18.68
N GLU A 31 -1.62 12.24 -18.53
CA GLU A 31 -0.43 12.26 -19.39
C GLU A 31 0.44 11.02 -19.25
N THR A 32 0.49 10.40 -18.06
CA THR A 32 1.38 9.26 -17.81
C THR A 32 0.67 7.94 -17.52
N HIS A 33 -0.63 7.95 -17.18
CA HIS A 33 -1.36 6.73 -16.77
C HIS A 33 -2.46 6.28 -17.73
N SER A 34 -2.72 7.00 -18.83
CA SER A 34 -3.81 6.65 -19.76
C SER A 34 -3.78 5.19 -20.22
N ASP A 35 -2.62 4.67 -20.61
CA ASP A 35 -2.53 3.27 -21.08
C ASP A 35 -2.59 2.26 -19.93
N TYR A 36 -2.12 2.62 -18.74
CA TYR A 36 -2.24 1.77 -17.57
C TYR A 36 -3.71 1.65 -17.12
N LEU A 37 -4.46 2.75 -17.14
CA LEU A 37 -5.89 2.75 -16.83
C LEU A 37 -6.67 1.88 -17.84
N LYS A 38 -6.35 1.96 -19.13
CA LYS A 38 -6.93 1.05 -20.14
C LYS A 38 -6.62 -0.41 -19.85
N LEU A 39 -5.38 -0.73 -19.44
CA LEU A 39 -5.01 -2.09 -19.05
C LEU A 39 -5.83 -2.56 -17.85
N LEU A 40 -5.94 -1.77 -16.78
CA LEU A 40 -6.73 -2.14 -15.59
C LEU A 40 -8.21 -2.32 -15.95
N ALA A 41 -8.79 -1.41 -16.71
CA ALA A 41 -10.17 -1.53 -17.19
C ALA A 41 -10.37 -2.78 -18.06
N SER A 42 -9.40 -3.13 -18.93
CA SER A 42 -9.45 -4.35 -19.75
C SER A 42 -9.41 -5.64 -18.92
N ARG A 43 -8.98 -5.55 -17.66
CA ARG A 43 -8.99 -6.64 -16.67
C ARG A 43 -10.25 -6.64 -15.80
N GLY A 44 -11.25 -5.82 -16.14
CA GLY A 44 -12.54 -5.78 -15.45
C GLY A 44 -12.54 -4.98 -14.15
N LEU A 45 -11.49 -4.20 -13.87
CA LEU A 45 -11.46 -3.37 -12.67
C LEU A 45 -12.38 -2.15 -12.82
N ASN A 46 -13.18 -1.90 -11.79
CA ASN A 46 -13.89 -0.62 -11.62
C ASN A 46 -12.86 0.47 -11.28
N LEU A 47 -12.84 1.57 -12.03
CA LEU A 47 -11.90 2.68 -11.83
C LEU A 47 -12.62 3.99 -11.49
N ASP A 48 -13.91 3.94 -11.11
CA ASP A 48 -14.72 5.12 -10.81
C ASP A 48 -14.15 5.97 -9.66
N HIS A 49 -13.40 5.33 -8.76
CA HIS A 49 -12.74 5.97 -7.62
C HIS A 49 -11.29 6.40 -7.89
N VAL A 50 -10.81 6.24 -9.14
CA VAL A 50 -9.50 6.74 -9.56
C VAL A 50 -9.64 8.17 -10.11
N LYS A 51 -9.08 9.12 -9.37
CA LYS A 51 -9.10 10.54 -9.75
C LYS A 51 -8.02 10.84 -10.78
N VAL A 52 -8.43 11.30 -11.96
CA VAL A 52 -7.50 11.64 -13.05
C VAL A 52 -7.28 13.15 -13.12
N PHE A 53 -6.04 13.59 -12.93
CA PHE A 53 -5.65 15.00 -12.95
C PHE A 53 -5.10 15.40 -14.33
N PRO A 54 -5.69 16.40 -15.01
CA PRO A 54 -5.14 16.93 -16.26
C PRO A 54 -3.89 17.79 -16.00
N ASN A 55 -3.06 17.99 -17.03
CA ASN A 55 -1.89 18.88 -17.00
C ASN A 55 -0.91 18.58 -15.85
N SER A 56 -0.80 17.32 -15.46
CA SER A 56 0.06 16.83 -14.39
C SER A 56 0.84 15.61 -14.88
N ARG A 57 1.82 15.13 -14.12
CA ARG A 57 2.54 13.88 -14.43
C ARG A 57 2.75 13.08 -13.14
N GLY A 58 2.70 11.75 -13.23
CA GLY A 58 2.87 10.85 -12.08
C GLY A 58 1.56 10.26 -11.55
N PRO A 59 1.65 9.43 -10.48
CA PRO A 59 2.88 9.03 -9.80
C PRO A 59 3.73 8.08 -10.66
N PHE A 60 5.05 8.25 -10.68
CA PHE A 60 5.96 7.29 -11.32
C PHE A 60 7.29 7.22 -10.58
N CYS A 61 8.01 6.11 -10.74
CA CYS A 61 9.33 5.92 -10.19
C CYS A 61 10.34 5.65 -11.30
N TYR A 62 11.48 6.34 -11.28
CA TYR A 62 12.65 5.95 -12.05
C TYR A 62 13.58 5.14 -11.16
N ILE A 63 13.77 3.87 -11.49
CA ILE A 63 14.71 2.99 -10.80
C ILE A 63 15.99 2.94 -11.64
N ALA A 64 17.07 3.49 -11.11
CA ALA A 64 18.41 3.35 -11.64
C ALA A 64 19.11 2.21 -10.89
N SER A 65 19.43 1.12 -11.61
CA SER A 65 20.13 -0.04 -11.05
C SER A 65 21.50 -0.19 -11.68
N ASP A 66 22.52 -0.45 -10.87
CA ASP A 66 23.73 -1.13 -11.31
C ASP A 66 23.70 -2.60 -10.84
N ARG A 67 24.81 -3.35 -10.95
CA ARG A 67 24.86 -4.77 -10.54
C ARG A 67 24.72 -4.99 -9.03
N ASN A 68 24.98 -3.97 -8.22
CA ASN A 68 25.10 -4.05 -6.76
C ASN A 68 24.13 -3.10 -6.02
N ASN A 69 23.66 -2.04 -6.67
CA ASN A 69 22.88 -0.97 -6.07
C ASN A 69 21.64 -0.63 -6.90
N GLN A 70 20.58 -0.22 -6.22
CA GLN A 70 19.37 0.35 -6.81
C GLN A 70 19.07 1.69 -6.17
N LEU A 71 18.76 2.69 -6.99
CA LEU A 71 18.34 4.01 -6.56
C LEU A 71 16.98 4.34 -7.20
N ALA A 72 16.01 4.70 -6.37
CA ALA A 72 14.65 5.00 -6.80
C ALA A 72 14.38 6.50 -6.69
N PHE A 73 14.00 7.13 -7.80
CA PHE A 73 13.53 8.52 -7.85
C PHE A 73 12.03 8.53 -8.02
N ILE A 74 11.30 8.92 -6.97
CA ILE A 74 9.84 8.90 -6.96
C ILE A 74 9.30 10.30 -7.27
N ASN A 75 8.45 10.39 -8.29
CA ASN A 75 7.60 11.55 -8.50
C ASN A 75 6.19 11.19 -8.02
N GLN A 76 5.74 11.85 -6.96
CA GLN A 76 4.42 11.64 -6.35
C GLN A 76 3.28 12.17 -7.23
N GLY A 77 3.55 13.16 -8.09
CA GLY A 77 2.56 13.71 -9.01
C GLY A 77 1.27 14.14 -8.31
N PRO A 78 0.10 13.74 -8.83
CA PRO A 78 -1.21 14.06 -8.24
C PRO A 78 -1.41 13.67 -6.78
N ASN A 79 -0.65 12.71 -6.23
CA ASN A 79 -0.75 12.34 -4.82
C ASN A 79 -0.44 13.51 -3.87
N ILE A 80 0.31 14.52 -4.30
CA ILE A 80 0.64 15.71 -3.49
C ILE A 80 -0.60 16.58 -3.27
N GLU A 81 -1.47 16.70 -4.28
CA GLU A 81 -2.64 17.58 -4.26
C GLU A 81 -3.93 16.84 -3.89
N TRP A 82 -3.92 15.51 -3.99
CA TRP A 82 -5.09 14.69 -3.73
C TRP A 82 -5.50 14.75 -2.26
N LYS A 83 -6.76 15.15 -2.03
CA LYS A 83 -7.37 15.29 -0.70
C LYS A 83 -8.57 14.36 -0.55
N PRO A 84 -8.37 13.03 -0.51
CA PRO A 84 -9.47 12.08 -0.43
C PRO A 84 -10.30 12.27 0.85
N SER A 85 -9.74 12.82 1.93
CA SER A 85 -10.48 13.01 3.19
C SER A 85 -11.63 14.03 3.09
N LEU A 86 -11.66 14.87 2.05
CA LEU A 86 -12.77 15.79 1.77
C LEU A 86 -13.99 15.08 1.17
N GLU A 87 -13.79 13.89 0.63
CA GLU A 87 -14.82 13.04 0.05
C GLU A 87 -15.13 11.89 1.02
N SER A 88 -15.11 12.14 2.33
CA SER A 88 -15.05 11.08 3.36
C SER A 88 -16.23 10.11 3.33
N SER A 89 -17.41 10.54 2.89
CA SER A 89 -18.58 9.66 2.72
C SER A 89 -18.36 8.59 1.65
N LEU A 90 -17.39 8.77 0.75
CA LEU A 90 -17.00 7.74 -0.22
C LEU A 90 -16.40 6.51 0.45
N PHE A 91 -16.02 6.57 1.73
CA PHE A 91 -15.46 5.44 2.46
C PHE A 91 -16.46 4.78 3.42
N ASP A 92 -17.71 5.27 3.45
CA ASP A 92 -18.77 4.67 4.25
C ASP A 92 -19.26 3.37 3.60
N GLY A 93 -19.55 2.36 4.42
CA GLY A 93 -20.05 1.06 3.94
C GLY A 93 -18.98 0.03 3.61
N TYR A 94 -17.70 0.41 3.59
CA TYR A 94 -16.60 -0.56 3.47
C TYR A 94 -16.37 -1.29 4.78
N ARG A 95 -16.17 -2.61 4.69
CA ARG A 95 -15.76 -3.43 5.84
C ARG A 95 -14.30 -3.21 6.22
N ILE A 96 -13.45 -3.01 5.23
CA ILE A 96 -12.01 -2.82 5.38
C ILE A 96 -11.58 -1.59 4.58
N LEU A 97 -10.73 -0.75 5.18
CA LEU A 97 -9.95 0.25 4.45
C LEU A 97 -8.48 -0.14 4.52
N HIS A 98 -7.87 -0.36 3.34
CA HIS A 98 -6.46 -0.70 3.22
C HIS A 98 -5.67 0.53 2.75
N PHE A 99 -4.93 1.14 3.68
CA PHE A 99 -4.07 2.28 3.40
C PHE A 99 -2.66 1.82 3.08
N THR A 100 -2.27 1.98 1.82
CA THR A 100 -0.91 1.72 1.35
C THR A 100 -0.11 3.04 1.24
N THR A 101 0.62 3.25 0.14
CA THR A 101 1.33 4.50 -0.17
C THR A 101 0.38 5.59 -0.68
N GLY A 102 0.62 6.86 -0.33
CA GLY A 102 -0.12 8.02 -0.83
C GLY A 102 -0.15 9.19 0.16
N PRO A 103 -1.19 10.06 0.13
CA PRO A 103 -1.25 11.25 0.96
C PRO A 103 -1.47 10.91 2.46
N ARG A 104 -0.39 10.62 3.18
CA ARG A 104 -0.40 10.15 4.58
C ARG A 104 -1.30 10.93 5.53
N HIS A 105 -1.30 12.26 5.44
CA HIS A 105 -2.11 13.10 6.32
C HIS A 105 -3.62 12.98 6.02
N GLU A 106 -3.97 12.72 4.76
CA GLU A 106 -5.36 12.50 4.34
C GLU A 106 -5.82 11.11 4.75
N TYR A 107 -4.96 10.09 4.60
CA TYR A 107 -5.24 8.73 5.08
C TYR A 107 -5.50 8.70 6.58
N LEU A 108 -4.67 9.39 7.38
CA LEU A 108 -4.88 9.47 8.83
C LEU A 108 -6.19 10.20 9.20
N LYS A 109 -6.61 11.21 8.43
CA LYS A 109 -7.92 11.87 8.64
C LYS A 109 -9.09 10.93 8.34
N ILE A 110 -8.98 10.10 7.31
CA ILE A 110 -10.00 9.10 6.97
C ILE A 110 -10.05 8.02 8.05
N ALA A 111 -8.89 7.47 8.42
CA ALA A 111 -8.74 6.47 9.47
C ALA A 111 -9.42 6.89 10.79
N ARG A 112 -9.20 8.12 11.25
CA ARG A 112 -9.81 8.67 12.49
C ARG A 112 -11.34 8.69 12.50
N ARG A 113 -11.98 8.75 11.33
CA ARG A 113 -13.44 8.91 11.19
C ARG A 113 -14.12 7.63 10.74
N SER A 114 -13.34 6.65 10.29
CA SER A 114 -13.87 5.41 9.75
C SER A 114 -14.39 4.50 10.86
N SER A 115 -15.43 3.73 10.54
CA SER A 115 -15.88 2.59 11.33
C SER A 115 -15.40 1.24 10.77
N ALA A 116 -14.72 1.26 9.62
CA ALA A 116 -14.17 0.08 8.98
C ALA A 116 -12.94 -0.45 9.74
N ASP A 117 -12.67 -1.74 9.58
CA ASP A 117 -11.38 -2.31 9.99
C ASP A 117 -10.26 -1.68 9.17
N ILE A 118 -9.23 -1.15 9.83
CA ILE A 118 -8.11 -0.50 9.16
C ILE A 118 -6.97 -1.50 8.96
N VAL A 119 -6.50 -1.61 7.71
CA VAL A 119 -5.23 -2.26 7.35
C VAL A 119 -4.24 -1.18 6.96
N PHE A 120 -3.11 -1.13 7.65
CA PHE A 120 -2.06 -0.14 7.42
C PHE A 120 -0.82 -0.82 6.84
N ASP A 121 -0.42 -0.40 5.64
CA ASP A 121 0.73 -0.90 4.88
C ASP A 121 1.54 0.30 4.34
N PRO A 122 2.33 0.98 5.19
CA PRO A 122 3.02 2.20 4.77
C PRO A 122 4.08 1.94 3.68
N SER A 123 4.52 0.68 3.54
CA SER A 123 5.54 0.26 2.58
C SER A 123 6.74 1.24 2.58
N GLN A 124 7.21 1.60 1.39
CA GLN A 124 8.35 2.51 1.16
C GLN A 124 8.15 3.91 1.76
N GLU A 125 6.91 4.33 2.06
CA GLU A 125 6.60 5.66 2.59
C GLU A 125 6.65 5.74 4.11
N ILE A 126 6.96 4.65 4.82
CA ILE A 126 7.07 4.63 6.28
C ILE A 126 7.96 5.75 6.84
N TYR A 127 9.07 6.07 6.17
CA TYR A 127 10.01 7.12 6.59
C TYR A 127 9.43 8.54 6.49
N LEU A 128 8.30 8.71 5.81
CA LEU A 128 7.63 9.99 5.70
C LEU A 128 6.74 10.29 6.91
N TYR A 129 6.39 9.28 7.71
CA TYR A 129 5.58 9.43 8.91
C TYR A 129 6.46 9.91 10.06
N SER A 130 5.99 10.91 10.80
CA SER A 130 6.56 11.19 12.12
C SER A 130 6.21 10.06 13.10
N GLU A 131 7.01 9.91 14.15
CA GLU A 131 6.76 8.92 15.22
C GLU A 131 5.33 9.03 15.79
N LYS A 132 4.84 10.26 15.99
CA LYS A 132 3.47 10.51 16.46
C LYS A 132 2.42 10.02 15.48
N GLU A 133 2.59 10.29 14.20
CA GLU A 133 1.65 9.84 13.16
C GLU A 133 1.67 8.32 13.03
N LEU A 134 2.85 7.71 13.12
CA LEU A 134 3.00 6.26 13.03
C LEU A 134 2.32 5.57 14.21
N LYS A 135 2.58 6.02 15.45
CA LYS A 135 1.91 5.55 16.67
C LYS A 135 0.39 5.64 16.54
N GLU A 136 -0.11 6.77 16.08
CA GLU A 136 -1.55 6.99 15.93
C GLU A 136 -2.15 6.06 14.87
N PHE A 137 -1.54 5.97 13.69
CA PHE A 137 -2.06 5.09 12.63
C PHE A 137 -2.07 3.62 13.08
N ILE A 138 -1.00 3.16 13.73
CA ILE A 138 -0.90 1.81 14.29
C ILE A 138 -2.02 1.57 15.32
N SER A 139 -2.27 2.51 16.23
CA SER A 139 -3.34 2.37 17.24
C SER A 139 -4.75 2.33 16.64
N LEU A 140 -4.95 2.92 15.45
CA LEU A 140 -6.22 2.86 14.72
C LEU A 140 -6.33 1.59 13.88
N SER A 141 -5.24 0.86 13.67
CA SER A 141 -5.17 -0.28 12.75
C SER A 141 -5.59 -1.57 13.44
N LYS A 142 -6.34 -2.41 12.70
CA LYS A 142 -6.57 -3.80 13.09
C LYS A 142 -5.43 -4.69 12.63
N ILE A 143 -4.90 -4.41 11.44
CA ILE A 143 -3.78 -5.13 10.85
C ILE A 143 -2.72 -4.12 10.42
N VAL A 144 -1.46 -4.43 10.71
CA VAL A 144 -0.30 -3.70 10.17
C VAL A 144 0.51 -4.66 9.31
N MET A 145 0.71 -4.32 8.04
CA MET A 145 1.55 -5.07 7.12
C MET A 145 2.90 -4.37 6.95
N CYS A 146 3.98 -5.15 6.98
CA CYS A 146 5.33 -4.63 6.84
C CYS A 146 6.30 -5.72 6.37
N ASN A 147 7.45 -5.33 5.84
CA ASN A 147 8.62 -6.20 5.74
C ASN A 147 9.51 -6.08 7.00
N GLU A 148 10.65 -6.78 7.03
CA GLU A 148 11.57 -6.74 8.16
C GLU A 148 12.19 -5.36 8.44
N GLN A 149 12.52 -4.59 7.39
CA GLN A 149 13.11 -3.26 7.54
C GLN A 149 12.08 -2.25 8.06
N GLU A 150 10.86 -2.33 7.55
CA GLU A 150 9.72 -1.53 8.02
C GLU A 150 9.32 -1.92 9.44
N TYR A 151 9.38 -3.21 9.78
CA TYR A 151 9.09 -3.71 11.12
C TYR A 151 10.02 -3.07 12.17
N ASP A 152 11.30 -2.92 11.83
CA ASP A 152 12.28 -2.28 12.71
C ASP A 152 11.94 -0.82 13.02
N LEU A 153 11.18 -0.14 12.15
CA LEU A 153 10.73 1.24 12.35
C LEU A 153 9.40 1.30 13.12
N ILE A 154 8.45 0.39 12.84
CA ILE A 154 7.15 0.43 13.52
C ILE A 154 7.20 -0.11 14.93
N LYS A 155 8.10 -1.05 15.26
CA LYS A 155 8.10 -1.73 16.57
C LYS A 155 8.25 -0.76 17.75
N GLU A 156 8.95 0.36 17.56
CA GLU A 156 9.10 1.40 18.59
C GLU A 156 7.82 2.22 18.80
N SER A 157 6.91 2.17 17.83
CA SER A 157 5.62 2.85 17.81
C SER A 157 4.45 1.93 18.18
N VAL A 158 4.67 0.63 18.36
CA VAL A 158 3.65 -0.35 18.76
C VAL A 158 3.51 -0.37 20.27
N ASP A 159 2.27 -0.31 20.76
CA ASP A 159 1.94 -0.70 22.12
C ASP A 159 1.78 -2.22 22.19
N PHE A 160 2.78 -2.92 22.71
CA PHE A 160 2.75 -4.37 22.82
C PHE A 160 1.88 -4.90 23.97
N SER A 161 1.23 -4.04 24.74
CA SER A 161 0.20 -4.48 25.69
C SER A 161 -1.15 -4.76 25.03
N ASP A 162 -1.41 -4.13 23.88
CA ASP A 162 -2.56 -4.40 23.02
C ASP A 162 -2.21 -4.14 21.54
N PRO A 163 -1.30 -4.95 20.97
CA PRO A 163 -0.84 -4.76 19.59
C PRO A 163 -1.94 -5.09 18.57
N PRO A 164 -1.96 -4.39 17.43
CA PRO A 164 -2.70 -4.88 16.27
C PRO A 164 -2.12 -6.22 15.80
N THR A 165 -2.82 -6.90 14.90
CA THR A 165 -2.23 -8.04 14.20
C THR A 165 -1.14 -7.53 13.24
N ILE A 166 0.11 -7.88 13.47
CA ILE A 166 1.23 -7.50 12.61
C ILE A 166 1.56 -8.66 11.68
N ILE A 167 1.45 -8.42 10.36
CA ILE A 167 1.89 -9.34 9.32
C ILE A 167 3.24 -8.84 8.81
N LYS A 168 4.30 -9.53 9.21
CA LYS A 168 5.69 -9.23 8.84
C LYS A 168 6.18 -10.19 7.76
N THR A 169 6.37 -9.69 6.55
CA THR A 169 6.97 -10.46 5.44
C THR A 169 8.50 -10.50 5.58
N MET A 170 9.10 -11.65 5.24
CA MET A 170 10.54 -11.92 5.37
C MET A 170 11.13 -12.49 4.08
N GLY A 171 10.54 -12.13 2.93
CA GLY A 171 10.93 -12.62 1.61
C GLY A 171 10.93 -14.14 1.53
N SER A 172 12.06 -14.73 1.14
CA SER A 172 12.22 -16.19 1.00
C SER A 172 12.13 -16.96 2.32
N ARG A 173 12.10 -16.28 3.47
CA ARG A 173 11.89 -16.90 4.78
C ARG A 173 10.40 -17.02 5.17
N GLY A 174 9.51 -16.41 4.40
CA GLY A 174 8.07 -16.49 4.61
C GLY A 174 7.51 -15.29 5.36
N VAL A 175 6.54 -15.54 6.25
CA VAL A 175 5.77 -14.49 6.95
C VAL A 175 5.69 -14.82 8.44
N GLN A 176 5.75 -13.80 9.29
CA GLN A 176 5.39 -13.89 10.70
C GLN A 176 4.11 -13.12 10.95
N VAL A 177 3.19 -13.72 11.71
CA VAL A 177 1.98 -13.07 12.21
C VAL A 177 2.16 -12.91 13.72
N LEU A 178 2.10 -11.68 14.21
CA LEU A 178 2.23 -11.34 15.61
C LEU A 178 0.93 -10.70 16.10
N ASP A 179 0.40 -11.18 17.21
CA ASP A 179 -0.81 -10.64 17.85
C ASP A 179 -0.80 -10.91 19.36
N ASN A 180 -1.91 -10.61 20.05
CA ASN A 180 -2.10 -10.91 21.47
C ASN A 180 -1.97 -12.41 21.84
N GLY A 181 -2.16 -13.31 20.87
CA GLY A 181 -2.01 -14.75 21.04
C GLY A 181 -0.58 -15.26 20.87
N GLY A 182 0.36 -14.40 20.46
CA GLY A 182 1.77 -14.71 20.33
C GLY A 182 2.29 -14.51 18.89
N THR A 183 3.15 -15.42 18.43
CA THR A 183 3.76 -15.33 17.11
C THR A 183 3.65 -16.65 16.36
N VAL A 184 3.10 -16.60 15.15
CA VAL A 184 3.03 -17.72 14.22
C VAL A 184 3.97 -17.43 13.04
N THR A 185 4.79 -18.41 12.65
CA THR A 185 5.66 -18.32 11.47
C THR A 185 5.16 -19.25 10.38
N ILE A 186 4.96 -18.70 9.18
CA ILE A 186 4.52 -19.42 7.98
C ILE A 186 5.70 -19.43 6.99
N PRO A 187 6.28 -20.60 6.67
CA PRO A 187 7.42 -20.66 5.75
C PRO A 187 7.02 -20.29 4.32
N ALA A 188 7.93 -19.67 3.58
CA ALA A 188 7.73 -19.42 2.15
C ALA A 188 7.62 -20.75 1.40
N ARG A 189 6.77 -20.78 0.36
CA ARG A 189 6.79 -21.88 -0.60
C ARG A 189 8.02 -21.75 -1.49
N LYS A 190 8.72 -22.87 -1.68
CA LYS A 190 9.84 -22.94 -2.62
C LYS A 190 9.31 -22.75 -4.05
N VAL A 191 9.97 -21.87 -4.80
CA VAL A 191 9.66 -21.60 -6.21
C VAL A 191 10.90 -21.99 -7.02
N ASP A 192 10.74 -22.91 -7.97
CA ASP A 192 11.89 -23.48 -8.70
C ASP A 192 12.48 -22.51 -9.74
N ASN A 193 11.68 -21.59 -10.28
CA ASN A 193 12.10 -20.55 -11.24
C ASN A 193 11.65 -19.17 -10.76
N HIS A 194 12.52 -18.42 -10.11
CA HIS A 194 12.25 -17.01 -9.78
C HIS A 194 12.76 -16.14 -10.93
N TYR A 195 11.84 -15.46 -11.63
CA TYR A 195 12.19 -14.46 -12.64
C TYR A 195 12.37 -13.08 -12.02
N ASP A 196 11.35 -12.62 -11.29
CA ASP A 196 11.33 -11.34 -10.60
C ASP A 196 10.53 -11.47 -9.30
N THR A 197 10.96 -10.79 -8.25
CA THR A 197 10.30 -10.74 -6.93
C THR A 197 9.56 -9.42 -6.68
N VAL A 198 9.59 -8.48 -7.63
CA VAL A 198 8.83 -7.24 -7.56
C VAL A 198 7.33 -7.55 -7.44
N GLY A 199 6.69 -6.96 -6.44
CA GLY A 199 5.25 -7.14 -6.18
C GLY A 199 4.87 -8.44 -5.46
N ALA A 200 5.84 -9.14 -4.86
CA ALA A 200 5.56 -10.36 -4.07
C ALA A 200 4.94 -10.10 -2.68
N GLY A 201 4.98 -8.85 -2.20
CA GLY A 201 4.39 -8.42 -0.93
C GLY A 201 2.87 -8.50 -0.91
#